data_AF-A0A4Q1EVE0-F1
#
_entry.id   AF-A0A4Q1EVE0-F1
#
_cell.length_a   1.000
_cell.length_b   1.000
_cell.length_c   1.000
_cell.angle_alpha   90.00
_cell.angle_beta   90.00
_cell.angle_gamma   90.00
#
_symmetry.space_group_name_H-M   'P 1'
#
loop_
_entity.id
_entity.type
_entity.pdbx_description
1 polymer ?
#
loop_
_entity_poly.entity_id
_entity_poly.type
_entity_poly.pdbx_seq_one_letter_code
_entity_poly.pdbx_strand_id
1 'polypeptide(L)'
;MADQLSYLFCTRTSRDLAEKIAQNYGKELGKINFQEFSDGEFEPVLDESVRGGRVFLIGSTFPPADNLLELLLMIDAAKRASAKSITVVIPYFGLARQDRKDKPRAPIGAKLVANLLTAAGATRIMTMDLHADQIQGFFEIPVDHLYASSIFVDYIRSLNLDNLTIASPDMGGAKRAKNYAGHLGAEVVIAYKERKKANVVEEMFLIGDVTGKNVILIDDMIDTAGTLCKAADILIEKGAKTVRAMATHGVLSGKAYENIENSKLLEVIVTDSIPVKNNLSSKIKVLSCAPLFADVMTMVHEHKSISSKFVI
;
A
#
# COMPACT_ATOMS: atom_id res chain seq x y z
N MET A 1 -34.36 -4.57 7.16
CA MET A 1 -33.09 -5.21 7.55
C MET A 1 -32.62 -4.47 8.78
N ALA A 2 -32.53 -5.13 9.93
CA ALA A 2 -32.02 -4.46 11.14
C ALA A 2 -30.61 -3.93 10.84
N ASP A 3 -30.34 -2.67 11.16
CA ASP A 3 -29.02 -2.04 11.02
C ASP A 3 -27.98 -2.98 11.62
N GLN A 4 -27.18 -3.62 10.77
CA GLN A 4 -26.07 -4.42 11.24
C GLN A 4 -25.11 -3.44 11.93
N LEU A 5 -24.80 -3.62 13.22
CA LEU A 5 -23.80 -2.77 13.86
C LEU A 5 -22.42 -3.03 13.23
N SER A 6 -21.65 -1.98 12.97
CA SER A 6 -20.23 -2.09 12.62
C SER A 6 -19.35 -1.84 13.84
N TYR A 7 -18.18 -2.47 13.91
CA TYR A 7 -17.18 -2.27 14.96
C TYR A 7 -15.82 -2.14 14.30
N LEU A 8 -15.03 -1.15 14.69
CA LEU A 8 -13.72 -0.86 14.09
C LEU A 8 -12.66 -1.09 15.15
N PHE A 9 -11.68 -1.93 14.86
CA PHE A 9 -10.53 -2.15 15.74
C PHE A 9 -9.25 -2.06 14.90
N CYS A 10 -8.10 -1.88 15.55
CA CYS A 10 -6.82 -1.78 14.83
C CYS A 10 -5.68 -2.51 15.52
N THR A 11 -4.66 -2.84 14.74
CA THR A 11 -3.38 -3.28 15.31
C THR A 11 -2.64 -2.10 15.92
N ARG A 12 -1.76 -2.37 16.90
CA ARG A 12 -0.98 -1.35 17.64
C ARG A 12 -0.19 -0.44 16.69
N THR A 13 0.44 -1.01 15.68
CA THR A 13 1.33 -0.30 14.75
C THR A 13 0.62 0.46 13.63
N SER A 14 -0.68 0.24 13.45
CA SER A 14 -1.49 0.94 12.43
C SER A 14 -2.44 1.98 13.03
N ARG A 15 -2.30 2.29 14.33
CA ARG A 15 -3.22 3.16 15.08
C ARG A 15 -3.43 4.53 14.43
N ASP A 16 -2.35 5.21 14.04
CA ASP A 16 -2.44 6.56 13.46
C ASP A 16 -3.29 6.61 12.19
N LEU A 17 -3.16 5.60 11.31
CA LEU A 17 -3.99 5.49 10.11
C LEU A 17 -5.42 5.06 10.46
N ALA A 18 -5.56 4.09 11.37
CA ALA A 18 -6.86 3.57 11.78
C ALA A 18 -7.74 4.65 12.42
N GLU A 19 -7.16 5.54 13.24
CA GLU A 19 -7.88 6.68 13.84
C GLU A 19 -8.40 7.65 12.77
N LYS A 20 -7.57 7.96 11.76
CA LYS A 20 -8.01 8.78 10.60
C LYS A 20 -9.11 8.09 9.80
N ILE A 21 -9.00 6.78 9.57
CA ILE A 21 -10.05 6.00 8.88
C ILE A 21 -11.34 6.05 9.69
N ALA A 22 -11.27 5.82 10.99
CA ALA A 22 -12.41 5.81 11.90
C ALA A 22 -13.10 7.19 11.92
N GLN A 23 -12.32 8.28 11.98
CA GLN A 23 -12.83 9.65 11.88
C GLN A 23 -13.58 9.90 10.56
N ASN A 24 -13.02 9.48 9.42
CA ASN A 24 -13.70 9.62 8.12
C ASN A 24 -14.93 8.72 8.00
N TYR A 25 -14.90 7.53 8.62
CA TYR A 25 -16.04 6.61 8.67
C TYR A 25 -17.17 7.10 9.58
N GLY A 26 -16.86 8.03 10.50
CA GLY A 26 -17.84 8.59 11.45
C GLY A 26 -18.06 7.72 12.69
N LYS A 27 -17.06 6.90 13.08
CA LYS A 27 -17.11 6.09 14.30
C LYS A 27 -15.77 6.10 15.03
N GLU A 28 -15.78 5.91 16.35
CA GLU A 28 -14.57 5.70 17.14
C GLU A 28 -14.03 4.27 16.99
N LEU A 29 -12.73 4.10 17.23
CA LEU A 29 -12.12 2.79 17.35
C LEU A 29 -12.59 2.13 18.66
N GLY A 30 -13.06 0.89 18.56
CA GLY A 30 -13.29 0.03 19.69
C GLY A 30 -12.00 -0.26 20.43
N LYS A 31 -12.11 -0.46 21.74
CA LYS A 31 -10.95 -0.70 22.61
C LYS A 31 -10.51 -2.17 22.54
N ILE A 32 -9.20 -2.37 22.49
CA ILE A 32 -8.57 -3.68 22.64
C ILE A 32 -7.67 -3.61 23.87
N ASN A 33 -7.82 -4.57 24.78
CA ASN A 33 -6.86 -4.79 25.85
C ASN A 33 -5.82 -5.79 25.36
N PHE A 34 -4.54 -5.42 25.40
CA PHE A 34 -3.45 -6.30 25.06
C PHE A 34 -2.84 -6.84 26.36
N GLN A 35 -2.89 -8.14 26.55
CA GLN A 35 -2.12 -8.81 27.59
C GLN A 35 -0.77 -9.22 27.01
N GLU A 36 0.32 -8.77 27.62
CA GLU A 36 1.69 -9.13 27.22
C GLU A 36 2.28 -10.09 28.26
N PHE A 37 2.87 -11.17 27.77
CA PHE A 37 3.56 -12.17 28.59
C PHE A 37 5.07 -11.91 28.57
N SER A 38 5.77 -12.36 29.61
CA SER A 38 7.20 -12.06 29.80
C SER A 38 8.13 -12.66 28.73
N ASP A 39 7.66 -13.65 27.98
CA ASP A 39 8.37 -14.32 26.88
C ASP A 39 8.13 -13.69 25.50
N GLY A 40 7.31 -12.64 25.44
CA GLY A 40 6.98 -11.92 24.20
C GLY A 40 5.70 -12.37 23.53
N GLU A 41 4.99 -13.38 24.06
CA GLU A 41 3.62 -13.66 23.62
C GLU A 41 2.67 -12.51 23.98
N PHE A 42 1.61 -12.36 23.21
CA PHE A 42 0.59 -11.36 23.48
C PHE A 42 -0.81 -11.84 23.08
N GLU A 43 -1.82 -11.36 23.79
CA GLU A 43 -3.22 -11.70 23.59
C GLU A 43 -4.06 -10.42 23.41
N PRO A 44 -4.61 -10.17 22.21
CA PRO A 44 -5.56 -9.09 21.99
C PRO A 44 -6.98 -9.50 22.41
N VAL A 45 -7.56 -8.76 23.34
CA VAL A 45 -8.93 -8.98 23.84
C VAL A 45 -9.82 -7.79 23.47
N LEU A 46 -10.88 -8.05 22.70
CA LEU A 46 -11.88 -7.02 22.37
C LEU A 46 -12.64 -6.60 23.63
N ASP A 47 -12.66 -5.32 23.96
CA ASP A 47 -13.26 -4.79 25.21
C ASP A 47 -14.79 -4.66 25.14
N GLU A 48 -15.39 -4.96 23.98
CA GLU A 48 -16.84 -4.89 23.75
C GLU A 48 -17.35 -6.11 22.98
N SER A 49 -18.65 -6.40 23.11
CA SER A 49 -19.27 -7.51 22.38
C SER A 49 -19.49 -7.13 20.92
N VAL A 50 -18.94 -7.95 20.02
CA VAL A 50 -19.11 -7.84 18.55
C VAL A 50 -20.16 -8.79 17.98
N ARG A 51 -20.93 -9.45 18.85
CA ARG A 51 -21.86 -10.53 18.48
C ARG A 51 -22.86 -10.07 17.43
N GLY A 52 -22.93 -10.82 16.31
CA GLY A 52 -23.87 -10.53 15.22
C GLY A 52 -23.50 -9.31 14.35
N GLY A 53 -22.45 -8.57 14.72
CA GLY A 53 -22.00 -7.36 14.04
C GLY A 53 -21.05 -7.60 12.87
N ARG A 54 -20.75 -6.52 12.15
CA ARG A 54 -19.64 -6.45 11.20
C ARG A 54 -18.42 -5.88 11.89
N VAL A 55 -17.32 -6.61 11.88
CA VAL A 55 -16.05 -6.15 12.45
C VAL A 55 -15.12 -5.77 11.31
N PHE A 56 -14.58 -4.55 11.38
CA PHE A 56 -13.46 -4.09 10.56
C PHE A 56 -12.19 -4.13 11.41
N LEU A 57 -11.20 -4.91 10.98
CA LEU A 57 -9.89 -4.99 11.63
C LEU A 57 -8.86 -4.29 10.76
N ILE A 58 -8.35 -3.15 11.21
CA ILE A 58 -7.45 -2.28 10.44
C ILE A 58 -6.01 -2.52 10.87
N GLY A 59 -5.20 -3.07 9.97
CA GLY A 59 -3.80 -3.36 10.26
C GLY A 59 -2.99 -3.67 9.01
N SER A 60 -1.99 -2.84 8.72
CA SER A 60 -0.96 -3.17 7.73
C SER A 60 0.00 -4.23 8.29
N THR A 61 0.55 -5.06 7.40
CA THR A 61 1.38 -6.22 7.78
C THR A 61 2.85 -6.03 7.39
N PHE A 62 3.36 -4.81 7.55
CA PHE A 62 4.79 -4.53 7.41
C PHE A 62 5.57 -5.21 8.56
N PRO A 63 6.88 -5.48 8.40
CA PRO A 63 7.69 -6.07 9.47
C PRO A 63 7.63 -5.26 10.78
N PRO A 64 7.66 -5.91 11.96
CA PRO A 64 7.94 -7.34 12.19
C PRO A 64 6.76 -8.29 11.90
N ALA A 65 7.01 -9.60 11.97
CA ALA A 65 5.99 -10.64 11.76
C ALA A 65 4.83 -10.54 12.78
N ASP A 66 5.09 -9.96 13.95
CA ASP A 66 4.12 -9.73 15.01
C ASP A 66 2.90 -8.94 14.53
N ASN A 67 3.07 -8.02 13.58
CA ASN A 67 1.93 -7.29 12.98
C ASN A 67 0.94 -8.24 12.28
N LEU A 68 1.44 -9.28 11.61
CA LEU A 68 0.60 -10.30 11.01
C LEU A 68 0.00 -11.22 12.07
N LEU A 69 0.80 -11.66 13.06
CA LEU A 69 0.31 -12.53 14.14
C LEU A 69 -0.79 -11.85 14.96
N GLU A 70 -0.63 -10.58 15.29
CA GLU A 70 -1.62 -9.77 15.98
C GLU A 70 -2.93 -9.68 15.21
N LEU A 71 -2.84 -9.41 13.90
CA LEU A 71 -4.03 -9.38 13.06
C LEU A 71 -4.75 -10.73 13.02
N LEU A 72 -4.00 -11.85 12.95
CA LEU A 72 -4.56 -13.21 13.00
C LEU A 72 -5.27 -13.50 14.32
N LEU A 73 -4.67 -13.12 15.46
CA LEU A 73 -5.28 -13.28 16.79
C LEU A 73 -6.53 -12.42 16.94
N MET A 74 -6.52 -11.18 16.44
CA MET A 74 -7.69 -10.30 16.44
C MET A 74 -8.85 -10.86 15.58
N ILE A 75 -8.54 -11.48 14.44
CA ILE A 75 -9.53 -12.17 13.60
C ILE A 75 -10.16 -13.34 14.37
N ASP A 76 -9.32 -14.19 14.98
CA ASP A 76 -9.79 -15.35 15.75
C ASP A 76 -10.63 -14.92 16.97
N ALA A 77 -10.21 -13.87 17.70
CA ALA A 77 -10.96 -13.28 18.80
C ALA A 77 -12.35 -12.80 18.35
N ALA A 78 -12.43 -12.03 17.26
CA ALA A 78 -13.71 -11.56 16.71
C ALA A 78 -14.62 -12.73 16.27
N LYS A 79 -14.05 -13.78 15.67
CA LYS A 79 -14.77 -14.98 15.25
C LYS A 79 -15.35 -15.72 16.45
N ARG A 80 -14.55 -15.96 17.49
CA ARG A 80 -15.00 -16.63 18.73
C ARG A 80 -16.02 -15.79 19.51
N ALA A 81 -15.90 -14.46 19.43
CA ALA A 81 -16.89 -13.52 19.94
C ALA A 81 -18.19 -13.45 19.10
N SER A 82 -18.34 -14.35 18.11
CA SER A 82 -19.54 -14.49 17.28
C SER A 82 -19.85 -13.28 16.40
N ALA A 83 -18.82 -12.60 15.90
CA ALA A 83 -18.98 -11.62 14.81
C ALA A 83 -19.67 -12.28 13.61
N LYS A 84 -20.63 -11.58 12.99
CA LYS A 84 -21.34 -12.08 11.80
C LYS A 84 -20.46 -12.01 10.55
N SER A 85 -19.62 -10.99 10.45
CA SER A 85 -18.67 -10.82 9.35
C SER A 85 -17.43 -10.08 9.83
N ILE A 86 -16.26 -10.51 9.37
CA ILE A 86 -14.95 -9.94 9.70
C ILE A 86 -14.30 -9.47 8.40
N THR A 87 -14.21 -8.16 8.22
CA THR A 87 -13.52 -7.52 7.09
C THR A 87 -12.14 -7.07 7.58
N VAL A 88 -11.10 -7.65 6.98
CA VAL A 88 -9.72 -7.34 7.35
C VAL A 88 -9.21 -6.27 6.39
N VAL A 89 -8.96 -5.08 6.93
CA VAL A 89 -8.49 -3.90 6.22
C VAL A 89 -6.97 -3.83 6.35
N ILE A 90 -6.26 -4.14 5.27
CA ILE A 90 -4.80 -4.28 5.21
C ILE A 90 -4.26 -3.26 4.20
N PRO A 91 -4.03 -1.99 4.60
CA PRO A 91 -3.55 -0.95 3.69
C PRO A 91 -2.24 -1.31 2.98
N TYR A 92 -1.32 -2.00 3.66
CA TYR A 92 -0.14 -2.63 3.06
C TYR A 92 -0.11 -4.14 3.35
N PHE A 93 -0.19 -4.96 2.30
CA PHE A 93 -0.12 -6.41 2.38
C PHE A 93 1.33 -6.90 2.32
N GLY A 94 1.88 -7.25 3.49
CA GLY A 94 3.23 -7.81 3.63
C GLY A 94 3.38 -9.14 2.89
N LEU A 95 4.62 -9.48 2.55
CA LEU A 95 4.99 -10.68 1.77
C LEU A 95 4.38 -10.73 0.34
N ALA A 96 3.72 -9.67 -0.14
CA ALA A 96 3.16 -9.58 -1.49
C ALA A 96 4.18 -9.85 -2.61
N ARG A 97 5.45 -9.51 -2.40
CA ARG A 97 6.54 -9.79 -3.37
C ARG A 97 6.85 -11.27 -3.56
N GLN A 98 6.36 -12.14 -2.68
CA GLN A 98 6.48 -13.60 -2.78
C GLN A 98 5.20 -14.17 -3.40
N ASP A 99 4.87 -13.71 -4.61
CA ASP A 99 3.65 -14.01 -5.37
C ASP A 99 3.76 -15.27 -6.25
N ARG A 100 4.97 -15.75 -6.50
CA ARG A 100 5.21 -16.94 -7.32
C ARG A 100 6.42 -17.72 -6.88
N LYS A 101 6.52 -18.96 -7.33
CA LYS A 101 7.70 -19.80 -7.17
C LYS A 101 8.72 -19.45 -8.25
N ASP A 102 9.59 -18.48 -7.96
CA ASP A 102 10.64 -18.00 -8.86
C ASP A 102 11.82 -18.99 -8.99
N LYS A 103 12.03 -19.83 -7.99
CA LYS A 103 13.07 -20.87 -7.95
C LYS A 103 12.59 -22.16 -7.27
N PRO A 104 13.24 -23.32 -7.54
CA PRO A 104 12.93 -24.56 -6.85
C PRO A 104 13.00 -24.40 -5.32
N ARG A 105 12.03 -24.99 -4.62
CA ARG A 105 11.92 -25.02 -3.14
C ARG A 105 11.71 -23.65 -2.45
N ALA A 106 11.36 -22.59 -3.18
CA ALA A 106 10.92 -21.33 -2.57
C ALA A 106 9.44 -21.39 -2.14
N PRO A 107 9.06 -20.68 -1.05
CA PRO A 107 7.66 -20.51 -0.66
C PRO A 107 6.93 -19.51 -1.55
N ILE A 108 5.60 -19.56 -1.54
CA ILE A 108 4.74 -18.50 -2.06
C ILE A 108 4.13 -17.78 -0.85
N GLY A 109 4.89 -16.84 -0.29
CA GLY A 109 4.56 -16.16 0.98
C GLY A 109 3.19 -15.48 0.95
N ALA A 110 2.84 -14.80 -0.15
CA ALA A 110 1.54 -14.14 -0.28
C ALA A 110 0.37 -15.15 -0.20
N LYS A 111 0.52 -16.34 -0.79
CA LYS A 111 -0.50 -17.41 -0.71
C LYS A 111 -0.58 -18.01 0.70
N LEU A 112 0.55 -18.16 1.39
CA LEU A 112 0.57 -18.60 2.78
C LEU A 112 -0.21 -17.62 3.67
N VAL A 113 0.08 -16.32 3.57
CA VAL A 113 -0.63 -15.28 4.33
C VAL A 113 -2.13 -15.29 4.02
N ALA A 114 -2.51 -15.39 2.74
CA ALA A 114 -3.92 -15.48 2.35
C ALA A 114 -4.64 -16.66 3.00
N ASN A 115 -3.99 -17.83 3.05
CA ASN A 115 -4.52 -19.01 3.72
C ASN A 115 -4.65 -18.80 5.24
N LEU A 116 -3.66 -18.19 5.88
CA LEU A 116 -3.67 -17.92 7.33
C LEU A 116 -4.83 -16.97 7.71
N LEU A 117 -5.00 -15.87 6.98
CA LEU A 117 -6.08 -14.91 7.23
C LEU A 117 -7.46 -15.57 7.07
N THR A 118 -7.62 -16.38 6.02
CA THR A 118 -8.86 -17.12 5.77
C THR A 118 -9.12 -18.15 6.87
N ALA A 119 -8.10 -18.91 7.26
CA ALA A 119 -8.21 -19.93 8.32
C ALA A 119 -8.54 -19.31 9.69
N ALA A 120 -7.94 -18.16 10.02
CA ALA A 120 -8.24 -17.42 11.24
C ALA A 120 -9.71 -17.00 11.32
N GLY A 121 -10.34 -16.69 10.18
CA GLY A 121 -11.77 -16.33 10.12
C GLY A 121 -12.13 -15.12 9.30
N ALA A 122 -11.21 -14.56 8.52
CA ALA A 122 -11.52 -13.44 7.64
C ALA A 122 -12.66 -13.84 6.69
N THR A 123 -13.63 -12.94 6.52
CA THR A 123 -14.76 -13.14 5.58
C THR A 123 -14.63 -12.27 4.33
N ARG A 124 -13.74 -11.26 4.39
CA ARG A 124 -13.45 -10.31 3.31
C ARG A 124 -12.10 -9.66 3.59
N ILE A 125 -11.35 -9.39 2.53
CA ILE A 125 -10.12 -8.59 2.59
C ILE A 125 -10.37 -7.25 1.90
N MET A 126 -9.81 -6.19 2.45
CA MET A 126 -9.76 -4.88 1.83
C MET A 126 -8.30 -4.43 1.85
N THR A 127 -7.69 -4.16 0.70
CA THR A 127 -6.25 -3.84 0.60
C THR A 127 -5.99 -2.88 -0.55
N MET A 128 -4.81 -2.27 -0.61
CA MET A 128 -4.48 -1.26 -1.62
C MET A 128 -3.19 -1.61 -2.34
N ASP A 129 -3.16 -1.43 -3.66
CA ASP A 129 -2.01 -1.64 -4.57
C ASP A 129 -1.13 -2.87 -4.23
N LEU A 130 -1.75 -4.05 -4.31
CA LEU A 130 -1.03 -5.32 -4.26
C LEU A 130 0.12 -5.33 -5.28
N HIS A 131 1.26 -5.87 -4.86
CA HIS A 131 2.44 -5.98 -5.73
C HIS A 131 2.14 -6.70 -7.06
N ALA A 132 1.24 -7.68 -7.01
CA ALA A 132 0.70 -8.35 -8.19
C ALA A 132 -0.83 -8.45 -8.08
N ASP A 133 -1.55 -7.99 -9.11
CA ASP A 133 -3.01 -8.03 -9.19
C ASP A 133 -3.57 -9.45 -8.95
N GLN A 134 -2.82 -10.48 -9.35
CA GLN A 134 -3.18 -11.90 -9.23
C GLN A 134 -3.30 -12.39 -7.78
N ILE A 135 -2.73 -11.67 -6.81
CA ILE A 135 -2.85 -12.03 -5.38
C ILE A 135 -4.32 -12.06 -4.94
N GLN A 136 -5.21 -11.30 -5.59
CA GLN A 136 -6.65 -11.40 -5.36
C GLN A 136 -7.16 -12.85 -5.52
N GLY A 137 -6.63 -13.58 -6.50
CA GLY A 137 -6.96 -15.00 -6.75
C GLY A 137 -6.38 -15.98 -5.74
N PHE A 138 -5.56 -15.53 -4.78
CA PHE A 138 -5.09 -16.38 -3.67
C PHE A 138 -6.11 -16.53 -2.56
N PHE A 139 -7.09 -15.62 -2.49
CA PHE A 139 -8.16 -15.66 -1.51
C PHE A 139 -9.38 -16.39 -2.07
N GLU A 140 -10.00 -17.23 -1.24
CA GLU A 140 -11.30 -17.85 -1.54
C GLU A 140 -12.48 -16.98 -1.06
N ILE A 141 -12.16 -15.89 -0.35
CA ILE A 141 -13.08 -14.86 0.12
C ILE A 141 -12.97 -13.60 -0.73
N PRO A 142 -14.01 -12.75 -0.78
CA PRO A 142 -13.95 -11.50 -1.55
C PRO A 142 -12.78 -10.60 -1.14
N VAL A 143 -12.14 -10.00 -2.15
CA VAL A 143 -11.06 -9.02 -1.98
C VAL A 143 -11.49 -7.72 -2.64
N ASP A 144 -11.56 -6.65 -1.85
CA ASP A 144 -11.72 -5.30 -2.35
C ASP A 144 -10.32 -4.71 -2.52
N HIS A 145 -9.83 -4.65 -3.76
CA HIS A 145 -8.51 -4.13 -4.11
C HIS A 145 -8.63 -2.65 -4.52
N LEU A 146 -8.20 -1.76 -3.63
CA LEU A 146 -8.16 -0.32 -3.85
C LEU A 146 -6.88 0.09 -4.58
N TYR A 147 -6.93 1.24 -5.23
CA TYR A 147 -5.83 1.78 -6.01
C TYR A 147 -5.53 3.21 -5.55
N ALA A 148 -4.26 3.50 -5.25
CA ALA A 148 -3.83 4.84 -4.88
C ALA A 148 -3.89 5.82 -6.05
N SER A 149 -4.12 5.37 -7.28
CA SER A 149 -4.43 6.23 -8.43
C SER A 149 -5.60 7.16 -8.14
N SER A 150 -6.61 6.71 -7.37
CA SER A 150 -7.73 7.52 -6.92
C SER A 150 -7.32 8.68 -5.98
N ILE A 151 -6.12 8.64 -5.41
CA ILE A 151 -5.55 9.69 -4.57
C ILE A 151 -4.53 10.51 -5.37
N PHE A 152 -3.61 9.81 -6.04
CA PHE A 152 -2.46 10.41 -6.71
C PHE A 152 -2.84 11.18 -7.98
N VAL A 153 -3.83 10.74 -8.75
CA VAL A 153 -4.23 11.45 -9.98
C VAL A 153 -4.72 12.86 -9.67
N ASP A 154 -5.54 13.02 -8.63
CA ASP A 154 -6.02 14.34 -8.22
C ASP A 154 -4.92 15.20 -7.62
N TYR A 155 -4.00 14.59 -6.86
CA TYR A 155 -2.81 15.29 -6.39
C TYR A 155 -1.93 15.78 -7.55
N ILE A 156 -1.65 14.94 -8.56
CA ILE A 156 -0.84 15.32 -9.73
C ILE A 156 -1.50 16.46 -10.50
N ARG A 157 -2.82 16.41 -10.70
CA ARG A 157 -3.56 17.51 -11.34
C ARG A 157 -3.42 18.82 -10.56
N SER A 158 -3.48 18.77 -9.23
CA SER A 158 -3.33 19.96 -8.38
C SER A 158 -1.95 20.64 -8.49
N LEU A 159 -0.92 19.91 -8.93
CA LEU A 159 0.42 20.47 -9.16
C LEU A 159 0.50 21.37 -10.38
N ASN A 160 -0.48 21.32 -11.30
CA ASN A 160 -0.55 22.12 -12.52
C ASN A 160 0.76 22.13 -13.34
N LEU A 161 1.34 20.95 -13.53
CA LEU A 161 2.63 20.80 -14.23
C LEU A 161 2.46 20.92 -15.76
N ASP A 162 3.28 21.76 -16.38
CA ASP A 162 3.45 21.83 -17.83
C ASP A 162 4.26 20.65 -18.36
N ASN A 163 4.05 20.20 -19.61
CA ASN A 163 4.80 19.08 -20.22
C ASN A 163 4.98 17.87 -19.28
N LEU A 164 3.88 17.41 -18.69
CA LEU A 164 3.87 16.26 -17.78
C LEU A 164 4.23 14.97 -18.52
N THR A 165 5.06 14.14 -17.92
CA THR A 165 5.36 12.78 -18.38
C THR A 165 5.38 11.84 -17.20
N ILE A 166 4.74 10.68 -17.36
CA ILE A 166 4.76 9.61 -16.37
C ILE A 166 5.85 8.63 -16.74
N ALA A 167 6.70 8.28 -15.78
CA ALA A 167 7.79 7.34 -15.98
C ALA A 167 7.60 6.09 -15.12
N SER A 168 7.99 4.94 -15.65
CA SER A 168 8.18 3.72 -14.86
C SER A 168 9.66 3.53 -14.54
N PRO A 169 10.03 3.25 -13.27
CA PRO A 169 11.44 3.03 -12.89
C PRO A 169 12.01 1.70 -13.42
N ASP A 170 11.13 0.77 -13.80
CA ASP A 170 11.49 -0.49 -14.44
C ASP A 170 10.39 -0.99 -15.40
N MET A 171 10.57 -2.17 -16.00
CA MET A 171 9.59 -2.79 -16.90
C MET A 171 8.35 -3.32 -16.18
N GLY A 172 8.45 -3.69 -14.90
CA GLY A 172 7.34 -4.25 -14.13
C GLY A 172 6.25 -3.20 -13.86
N GLY A 173 6.65 -1.96 -13.62
CA GLY A 173 5.73 -0.82 -13.41
C GLY A 173 5.09 -0.25 -14.68
N ALA A 174 5.46 -0.72 -15.89
CA ALA A 174 5.06 -0.08 -17.14
C ALA A 174 3.54 -0.02 -17.35
N LYS A 175 2.80 -1.07 -16.95
CA LYS A 175 1.32 -1.10 -17.00
C LYS A 175 0.72 0.01 -16.11
N ARG A 176 1.27 0.17 -14.90
CA ARG A 176 0.85 1.19 -13.92
C ARG A 176 1.13 2.59 -14.46
N ALA A 177 2.34 2.86 -14.93
CA ALA A 177 2.70 4.14 -15.54
C ALA A 177 1.77 4.51 -16.72
N LYS A 178 1.43 3.54 -17.58
CA LYS A 178 0.51 3.74 -18.69
C LYS A 178 -0.91 4.11 -18.24
N ASN A 179 -1.44 3.45 -17.22
CA ASN A 179 -2.76 3.78 -16.66
C ASN A 179 -2.76 5.23 -16.15
N TYR A 180 -1.79 5.61 -15.30
CA TYR A 180 -1.68 6.99 -14.79
C TYR A 180 -1.60 8.02 -15.91
N ALA A 181 -0.76 7.76 -16.92
CA ALA A 181 -0.63 8.63 -18.09
C ALA A 181 -1.95 8.80 -18.85
N GLY A 182 -2.73 7.73 -18.99
CA GLY A 182 -4.05 7.76 -19.62
C GLY A 182 -5.04 8.71 -18.92
N HIS A 183 -5.09 8.68 -17.58
CA HIS A 183 -5.96 9.59 -16.81
C HIS A 183 -5.46 11.04 -16.74
N LEU A 184 -4.17 11.24 -16.96
CA LEU A 184 -3.52 12.55 -16.90
C LEU A 184 -3.32 13.18 -18.28
N GLY A 185 -3.60 12.46 -19.37
CA GLY A 185 -3.29 12.89 -20.74
C GLY A 185 -1.80 13.10 -20.97
N ALA A 186 -0.95 12.38 -20.24
CA ALA A 186 0.51 12.53 -20.27
C ALA A 186 1.16 11.47 -21.16
N GLU A 187 2.41 11.71 -21.55
CA GLU A 187 3.23 10.69 -22.20
C GLU A 187 3.79 9.68 -21.19
N VAL A 188 4.19 8.51 -21.69
CA VAL A 188 4.80 7.44 -20.88
C VAL A 188 6.25 7.26 -21.29
N VAL A 189 7.13 7.20 -20.29
CA VAL A 189 8.53 6.84 -20.44
C VAL A 189 8.86 5.63 -19.59
N ILE A 190 9.75 4.76 -20.05
CA ILE A 190 10.15 3.56 -19.29
C ILE A 190 11.66 3.56 -19.12
N ALA A 191 12.10 3.49 -17.87
CA ALA A 191 13.48 3.17 -17.55
C ALA A 191 13.66 1.65 -17.63
N TYR A 192 14.59 1.20 -18.46
CA TYR A 192 14.97 -0.20 -18.61
C TYR A 192 16.35 -0.41 -18.00
N LYS A 193 16.43 -1.24 -16.95
CA LYS A 193 17.69 -1.62 -16.34
C LYS A 193 18.14 -2.97 -16.88
N GLU A 194 19.28 -2.99 -17.56
CA GLU A 194 19.93 -4.25 -17.95
C GLU A 194 20.84 -4.72 -16.82
N ARG A 195 20.55 -5.87 -16.21
CA ARG A 195 21.42 -6.46 -15.18
C ARG A 195 22.54 -7.26 -15.85
N LYS A 196 23.66 -6.60 -16.19
CA LYS A 196 24.92 -7.31 -16.53
C LYS A 196 25.56 -7.85 -15.24
N LYS A 197 26.33 -8.93 -15.35
CA LYS A 197 26.91 -9.73 -14.24
C LYS A 197 27.62 -8.87 -13.16
N ALA A 198 27.85 -9.47 -11.99
CA ALA A 198 28.60 -8.87 -10.88
C ALA A 198 29.90 -8.21 -11.37
N ASN A 199 30.11 -6.94 -10.96
CA ASN A 199 31.23 -6.04 -11.28
C ASN A 199 31.15 -5.22 -12.59
N VAL A 200 30.01 -5.18 -13.29
CA VAL A 200 29.81 -4.25 -14.42
C VAL A 200 28.90 -3.10 -14.00
N VAL A 201 29.23 -1.87 -14.41
CA VAL A 201 28.41 -0.66 -14.22
C VAL A 201 26.99 -0.94 -14.72
N GLU A 202 26.01 -0.70 -13.85
CA GLU A 202 24.59 -0.86 -14.19
C GLU A 202 24.21 0.20 -15.22
N GLU A 203 23.97 -0.20 -16.46
CA GLU A 203 23.51 0.71 -17.52
C GLU A 203 21.98 0.72 -17.54
N MET A 204 21.38 1.90 -17.46
CA MET A 204 19.93 2.10 -17.54
C MET A 204 19.60 2.84 -18.82
N PHE A 205 18.78 2.22 -19.65
CA PHE A 205 18.30 2.75 -20.92
C PHE A 205 16.96 3.44 -20.71
N LEU A 206 16.73 4.54 -21.43
CA LEU A 206 15.46 5.26 -21.40
C LEU A 206 14.72 4.99 -22.71
N ILE A 207 13.48 4.53 -22.62
CA ILE A 207 12.58 4.40 -23.77
C ILE A 207 11.59 5.57 -23.72
N GLY A 208 11.79 6.54 -24.61
CA GLY A 208 11.05 7.80 -24.71
C GLY A 208 11.94 9.03 -24.53
N ASP A 209 11.36 10.23 -24.65
CA ASP A 209 12.05 11.51 -24.48
C ASP A 209 11.53 12.26 -23.25
N VAL A 210 12.43 12.86 -22.49
CA VAL A 210 12.16 13.60 -21.25
C VAL A 210 12.68 15.03 -21.28
N THR A 211 13.25 15.46 -22.41
CA THR A 211 13.87 16.78 -22.56
C THR A 211 12.86 17.89 -22.27
N GLY A 212 13.13 18.73 -21.27
CA GLY A 212 12.28 19.83 -20.85
C GLY A 212 10.97 19.43 -20.16
N LYS A 213 10.77 18.15 -19.82
CA LYS A 213 9.52 17.63 -19.25
C LYS A 213 9.54 17.57 -17.74
N ASN A 214 8.37 17.71 -17.10
CA ASN A 214 8.20 17.40 -15.68
C ASN A 214 7.85 15.93 -15.55
N VAL A 215 8.75 15.13 -14.98
CA VAL A 215 8.62 13.68 -14.93
C VAL A 215 8.15 13.23 -13.55
N ILE A 216 7.18 12.32 -13.51
CA ILE A 216 6.76 11.65 -12.28
C ILE A 216 6.99 10.14 -12.43
N LEU A 217 7.93 9.60 -11.66
CA LEU A 217 8.15 8.16 -11.52
C LEU A 217 7.02 7.56 -10.69
N ILE A 218 6.36 6.52 -11.19
CA ILE A 218 5.26 5.83 -10.49
C ILE A 218 5.64 4.38 -10.20
N ASP A 219 5.49 3.95 -8.96
CA ASP A 219 5.68 2.56 -8.53
C ASP A 219 4.63 2.11 -7.49
N ASP A 220 4.54 0.82 -7.15
CA ASP A 220 3.69 0.36 -6.04
C ASP A 220 4.31 0.67 -4.69
N MET A 221 5.64 0.56 -4.58
CA MET A 221 6.32 0.75 -3.30
C MET A 221 7.76 1.22 -3.45
N ILE A 222 8.24 1.92 -2.43
CA ILE A 222 9.65 2.34 -2.32
C ILE A 222 10.28 1.61 -1.14
N ASP A 223 11.22 0.71 -1.43
CA ASP A 223 11.96 -0.03 -0.41
C ASP A 223 13.23 0.69 0.02
N THR A 224 14.36 0.42 -0.63
CA THR A 224 15.65 1.05 -0.34
C THR A 224 15.85 2.36 -1.10
N ALA A 225 14.87 2.75 -1.93
CA ALA A 225 14.91 3.89 -2.87
C ALA A 225 16.06 3.91 -3.90
N GLY A 226 16.96 2.92 -3.91
CA GLY A 226 18.16 2.96 -4.76
C GLY A 226 17.87 2.99 -6.27
N THR A 227 17.03 2.08 -6.77
CA THR A 227 16.64 2.08 -8.20
C THR A 227 15.91 3.37 -8.58
N LEU A 228 15.02 3.84 -7.71
CA LEU A 228 14.23 5.06 -7.92
C LEU A 228 15.13 6.31 -8.03
N CYS A 229 16.07 6.48 -7.10
CA CYS A 229 16.99 7.62 -7.09
C CYS A 229 17.90 7.60 -8.32
N LYS A 230 18.45 6.44 -8.68
CA LYS A 230 19.24 6.31 -9.92
C LYS A 230 18.43 6.65 -11.17
N ALA A 231 17.18 6.20 -11.25
CA ALA A 231 16.30 6.54 -12.37
C ALA A 231 16.07 8.06 -12.45
N ALA A 232 15.85 8.71 -11.31
CA ALA A 232 15.68 10.15 -11.25
C ALA A 232 16.93 10.92 -11.69
N ASP A 233 18.11 10.48 -11.26
CA ASP A 233 19.37 11.13 -11.62
C ASP A 233 19.62 11.08 -13.13
N ILE A 234 19.34 9.91 -13.75
CA ILE A 234 19.46 9.70 -15.19
C ILE A 234 18.43 10.52 -15.96
N LEU A 235 17.19 10.59 -15.49
CA LEU A 235 16.15 11.41 -16.12
C LEU A 235 16.55 12.88 -16.18
N ILE A 236 17.11 13.42 -15.09
CA ILE A 236 17.64 14.79 -15.06
C ILE A 236 18.83 14.95 -16.02
N GLU A 237 19.76 13.99 -16.06
CA GLU A 237 20.91 14.02 -16.99
C GLU A 237 20.49 13.94 -18.47
N LYS A 238 19.35 13.29 -18.75
CA LYS A 238 18.74 13.24 -20.08
C LYS A 238 17.88 14.47 -20.40
N GLY A 239 17.86 15.48 -19.53
CA GLY A 239 17.24 16.77 -19.81
C GLY A 239 15.86 16.98 -19.20
N ALA A 240 15.39 16.12 -18.29
CA ALA A 240 14.16 16.38 -17.55
C ALA A 240 14.25 17.69 -16.75
N LYS A 241 13.16 18.48 -16.75
CA LYS A 241 13.05 19.76 -16.03
C LYS A 241 12.97 19.54 -14.52
N THR A 242 12.11 18.62 -14.10
CA THR A 242 12.02 18.15 -12.71
C THR A 242 11.68 16.67 -12.69
N VAL A 243 12.08 15.98 -11.63
CA VAL A 243 11.68 14.59 -11.39
C VAL A 243 11.10 14.47 -9.99
N ARG A 244 9.87 13.94 -9.90
CA ARG A 244 9.25 13.49 -8.65
C ARG A 244 9.07 11.98 -8.70
N ALA A 245 8.83 11.38 -7.54
CA ALA A 245 8.42 9.99 -7.45
C ALA A 245 7.14 9.86 -6.64
N MET A 246 6.26 8.94 -7.03
CA MET A 246 5.13 8.53 -6.22
C MET A 246 5.09 7.01 -6.11
N ALA A 247 4.82 6.53 -4.91
CA ALA A 247 4.51 5.12 -4.71
C ALA A 247 3.50 4.94 -3.60
N THR A 248 2.65 3.93 -3.73
CA THR A 248 1.62 3.69 -2.73
C THR A 248 2.23 3.43 -1.36
N HIS A 249 3.19 2.51 -1.27
CA HIS A 249 3.75 2.08 0.00
C HIS A 249 5.18 2.58 0.20
N GLY A 250 5.37 3.47 1.18
CA GLY A 250 6.68 3.89 1.65
C GLY A 250 7.30 2.86 2.61
N VAL A 251 7.81 1.73 2.10
CA VAL A 251 8.52 0.73 2.93
C VAL A 251 9.80 1.34 3.53
N LEU A 252 10.51 2.17 2.75
CA LEU A 252 11.60 3.05 3.18
C LEU A 252 12.62 2.39 4.11
N SER A 253 13.10 1.20 3.74
CA SER A 253 14.03 0.41 4.53
C SER A 253 15.50 0.78 4.30
N GLY A 254 16.36 0.42 5.26
CA GLY A 254 17.80 0.64 5.17
C GLY A 254 18.15 2.10 4.93
N LYS A 255 18.84 2.39 3.83
CA LYS A 255 19.32 3.73 3.45
C LYS A 255 18.31 4.56 2.66
N ALA A 256 17.03 4.19 2.61
CA ALA A 256 16.05 4.86 1.76
C ALA A 256 15.98 6.37 1.97
N TYR A 257 15.91 6.84 3.22
CA TYR A 257 15.85 8.26 3.55
C TYR A 257 17.12 9.01 3.09
N GLU A 258 18.31 8.46 3.35
CA GLU A 258 19.60 9.02 2.91
C GLU A 258 19.68 9.09 1.37
N ASN A 259 19.27 8.02 0.69
CA ASN A 259 19.25 7.96 -0.77
C ASN A 259 18.32 9.03 -1.36
N ILE A 260 17.11 9.18 -0.81
CA ILE A 260 16.14 10.17 -1.26
C ILE A 260 16.69 11.59 -1.05
N GLU A 261 17.20 11.90 0.14
CA GLU A 261 17.71 13.23 0.46
C GLU A 261 18.86 13.63 -0.48
N ASN A 262 19.78 12.70 -0.77
CA ASN A 262 20.95 12.95 -1.62
C ASN A 262 20.68 12.86 -3.14
N SER A 263 19.49 12.42 -3.56
CA SER A 263 19.14 12.27 -4.98
C SER A 263 18.73 13.59 -5.65
N LYS A 264 18.62 13.58 -6.99
CA LYS A 264 18.03 14.71 -7.75
C LYS A 264 16.48 14.74 -7.74
N LEU A 265 15.82 13.89 -6.95
CA LEU A 265 14.37 13.97 -6.75
C LEU A 265 13.98 15.29 -6.09
N LEU A 266 12.95 15.93 -6.64
CA LEU A 266 12.36 17.14 -6.08
C LEU A 266 11.42 16.82 -4.92
N GLU A 267 10.61 15.77 -5.06
CA GLU A 267 9.64 15.32 -4.08
C GLU A 267 9.41 13.81 -4.23
N VAL A 268 9.23 13.12 -3.10
CA VAL A 268 8.81 11.72 -3.02
C VAL A 268 7.49 11.65 -2.30
N ILE A 269 6.45 11.21 -2.99
CA ILE A 269 5.09 11.15 -2.47
C ILE A 269 4.73 9.70 -2.17
N VAL A 270 4.29 9.44 -0.95
CA VAL A 270 3.80 8.12 -0.54
C VAL A 270 2.47 8.22 0.18
N THR A 271 1.77 7.09 0.35
CA THR A 271 0.60 7.07 1.24
C THR A 271 1.00 6.77 2.69
N ASP A 272 0.08 7.01 3.63
CA ASP A 272 0.22 6.59 5.03
C ASP A 272 -0.12 5.11 5.27
N SER A 273 -0.18 4.26 4.23
CA SER A 273 -0.38 2.81 4.35
C SER A 273 0.70 2.09 5.19
N ILE A 274 1.89 2.70 5.29
CA ILE A 274 2.95 2.36 6.25
C ILE A 274 3.33 3.66 6.98
N PRO A 275 3.51 3.65 8.31
CA PRO A 275 3.99 4.82 9.04
C PRO A 275 5.36 5.30 8.52
N VAL A 276 5.45 6.58 8.17
CA VAL A 276 6.66 7.21 7.62
C VAL A 276 7.29 8.15 8.65
N LYS A 277 8.62 8.14 8.73
CA LYS A 277 9.39 9.05 9.58
C LYS A 277 9.68 10.35 8.84
N ASN A 278 8.70 11.25 8.82
CA ASN A 278 8.76 12.49 8.04
C ASN A 278 9.90 13.44 8.45
N ASN A 279 10.48 13.28 9.64
CA ASN A 279 11.60 14.09 10.11
C ASN A 279 12.96 13.69 9.52
N LEU A 280 13.04 12.58 8.77
CA LEU A 280 14.30 12.06 8.22
C LEU A 280 14.62 12.51 6.80
N SER A 281 13.65 13.09 6.08
CA SER A 281 13.90 13.69 4.76
C SER A 281 12.90 14.80 4.49
N SER A 282 13.40 15.92 3.99
CA SER A 282 12.59 17.09 3.64
C SER A 282 11.78 16.89 2.35
N LYS A 283 12.17 15.91 1.54
CA LYS A 283 11.59 15.61 0.22
C LYS A 283 10.37 14.68 0.30
N ILE A 284 10.11 14.06 1.44
CA ILE A 284 9.03 13.07 1.56
C ILE A 284 7.73 13.76 1.95
N LYS A 285 6.69 13.53 1.15
CA LYS A 285 5.32 13.96 1.41
C LYS A 285 4.42 12.75 1.54
N VAL A 286 3.54 12.79 2.54
CA VAL A 286 2.59 11.71 2.81
C VAL A 286 1.18 12.18 2.48
N LEU A 287 0.48 11.44 1.61
CA LEU A 287 -0.94 11.64 1.32
C LEU A 287 -1.75 10.58 2.07
N SER A 288 -2.85 10.99 2.71
CA SER A 288 -3.63 10.03 3.49
C SER A 288 -4.51 9.17 2.59
N CYS A 289 -4.45 7.85 2.79
CA CYS A 289 -5.39 6.90 2.20
C CYS A 289 -6.65 6.69 3.05
N ALA A 290 -6.74 7.35 4.22
CA ALA A 290 -7.86 7.18 5.15
C ALA A 290 -9.24 7.47 4.55
N PRO A 291 -9.46 8.57 3.79
CA PRO A 291 -10.77 8.84 3.20
C PRO A 291 -11.21 7.74 2.23
N LEU A 292 -10.28 7.23 1.43
CA LEU A 292 -10.55 6.17 0.46
C LEU A 292 -10.98 4.86 1.15
N PHE A 293 -10.28 4.45 2.21
CA PHE A 293 -10.66 3.26 2.98
C PHE A 293 -12.00 3.45 3.70
N ALA A 294 -12.22 4.60 4.34
CA ALA A 294 -13.47 4.90 5.04
C ALA A 294 -14.70 4.88 4.11
N ASP A 295 -14.56 5.47 2.93
CA ASP A 295 -15.61 5.45 1.90
C ASP A 295 -15.96 4.03 1.48
N VAL A 296 -14.96 3.20 1.17
CA VAL A 296 -15.19 1.81 0.72
C VAL A 296 -15.73 0.96 1.87
N MET A 297 -15.26 1.16 3.12
CA MET A 297 -15.83 0.52 4.31
C MET A 297 -17.31 0.86 4.47
N THR A 298 -17.70 2.12 4.28
CA THR A 298 -19.09 2.58 4.33
C THR A 298 -19.93 1.91 3.25
N MET A 299 -19.44 1.90 2.00
CA MET A 299 -20.14 1.26 0.89
C MET A 299 -20.33 -0.24 1.11
N VAL A 300 -19.31 -0.95 1.62
CA VAL A 300 -19.40 -2.37 1.95
C VAL A 300 -20.40 -2.62 3.09
N HIS A 301 -20.43 -1.74 4.08
CA HIS A 301 -21.38 -1.81 5.18
C HIS A 301 -22.83 -1.61 4.72
N GLU A 302 -23.05 -0.65 3.82
CA GLU A 302 -24.35 -0.29 3.26
C GLU A 302 -24.76 -1.14 2.04
N HIS A 303 -23.98 -2.16 1.67
CA HIS A 303 -24.21 -3.02 0.51
C HIS A 303 -24.26 -2.28 -0.83
N LYS A 304 -23.50 -1.19 -0.97
CA LYS A 304 -23.37 -0.38 -2.20
C LYS A 304 -22.20 -0.86 -3.06
N SER A 305 -22.27 -0.60 -4.37
CA SER A 305 -21.16 -0.90 -5.29
C SER A 305 -19.95 -0.01 -5.00
N ILE A 306 -18.75 -0.59 -4.99
CA ILE A 306 -17.49 0.13 -4.79
C ILE A 306 -16.81 0.52 -6.11
N SER A 307 -17.35 0.08 -7.27
CA SER A 307 -16.73 0.22 -8.59
C SER A 307 -16.44 1.68 -8.98
N SER A 308 -17.25 2.63 -8.50
CA SER A 308 -17.10 4.06 -8.80
C SER A 308 -15.89 4.70 -8.13
N LYS A 309 -15.22 4.01 -7.19
CA LYS A 309 -14.06 4.53 -6.46
C LYS A 309 -12.73 4.19 -7.12
N PHE A 310 -12.74 3.37 -8.16
CA PHE A 310 -11.52 2.86 -8.79
C PHE A 310 -11.15 3.62 -10.04
N VAL A 311 -9.88 4.01 -10.12
CA VAL A 311 -9.23 4.63 -11.29
C VAL A 311 -8.24 3.61 -11.85
N ILE A 312 -8.69 2.74 -12.75
CA ILE A 312 -7.98 1.56 -13.29
C ILE A 312 -7.90 1.62 -14.83
#